data_AF-S2Y240-F1
#
_entry.id   AF-S2Y240-F1
#
_cell.length_a   1.000
_cell.length_b   1.000
_cell.length_c   1.000
_cell.angle_alpha   90.00
_cell.angle_beta   90.00
_cell.angle_gamma   90.00
#
_symmetry.space_group_name_H-M   'P 1'
#
loop_
_entity.id
_entity.type
_entity.pdbx_description
1 polymer ?
#
loop_
_entity_poly.entity_id
_entity_poly.type
_entity_poly.pdbx_seq_one_letter_code
_entity_poly.pdbx_strand_id
1 'polypeptide(L)' 'MADDLSWSDFTGGEKAHLIALHARMAKRGIAGPAVDLSDLQRKVRRIESRAERRKKSSKKK' A
#
# COMPACT_ATOMS: atom_id res chain seq x y z
N MET A 1 -1.96 -6.48 -2.63
CA MET A 1 -2.68 -5.61 -3.58
C MET A 1 -4.04 -6.22 -3.82
N ALA A 2 -5.12 -5.45 -3.64
CA ALA A 2 -6.43 -5.92 -4.09
C ALA A 2 -6.38 -6.07 -5.62
N ASP A 3 -6.93 -7.16 -6.15
CA ASP A 3 -6.86 -7.53 -7.58
C ASP A 3 -7.47 -6.46 -8.53
N ASP A 4 -8.19 -5.49 -7.97
CA ASP A 4 -8.87 -4.40 -8.67
C ASP A 4 -8.11 -3.06 -8.66
N LEU A 5 -6.97 -2.93 -7.98
CA LEU A 5 -6.20 -1.68 -7.91
C LEU A 5 -4.97 -1.73 -8.82
N SER A 6 -4.94 -0.89 -9.86
CA SER A 6 -3.77 -0.75 -10.71
C SER A 6 -2.78 0.24 -10.11
N TRP A 7 -1.50 0.13 -10.51
CA TRP A 7 -0.50 1.15 -10.16
C TRP A 7 -0.93 2.55 -10.60
N SER A 8 -1.76 2.70 -11.64
CA SER A 8 -2.23 4.00 -12.13
C SER A 8 -3.29 4.67 -11.25
N ASP A 9 -3.99 3.91 -10.39
CA ASP A 9 -5.00 4.43 -9.46
C ASP A 9 -4.39 5.15 -8.24
N PHE A 10 -3.07 4.97 -8.02
CA PHE A 10 -2.34 5.63 -6.95
C PHE A 10 -1.77 6.97 -7.40
N THR A 11 -1.91 8.00 -6.56
CA THR A 11 -1.23 9.27 -6.79
C THR A 11 0.28 9.12 -6.65
N GLY A 12 1.07 10.04 -7.24
CA GLY A 12 2.54 9.99 -7.17
C GLY A 12 3.09 9.91 -5.74
N GLY A 13 2.47 10.64 -4.79
CA GLY A 13 2.84 10.57 -3.38
C GLY A 13 2.51 9.23 -2.72
N GLU A 14 1.42 8.57 -3.12
CA GLU A 14 1.04 7.25 -2.61
C GLU A 14 1.94 6.14 -3.15
N LYS A 15 2.38 6.25 -4.41
CA LYS A 15 3.40 5.35 -4.98
C LYS A 15 4.70 5.42 -4.21
N ALA A 16 5.22 6.64 -3.97
CA ALA A 16 6.44 6.84 -3.20
C ALA A 16 6.30 6.24 -1.78
N HIS A 17 5.14 6.42 -1.15
CA HIS A 17 4.89 5.87 0.19
C HIS A 17 4.81 4.34 0.19
N LEU A 18 4.16 3.72 -0.81
CA LEU A 18 4.11 2.27 -0.97
C LEU A 18 5.50 1.67 -1.20
N ILE A 19 6.34 2.31 -2.02
CA ILE A 19 7.73 1.90 -2.27
C ILE A 19 8.54 1.99 -0.97
N ALA A 20 8.43 3.09 -0.22
CA ALA A 20 9.12 3.25 1.06
C ALA A 20 8.69 2.22 2.10
N LEU A 21 7.39 1.89 2.16
CA LEU A 21 6.87 0.86 3.06
C LEU A 21 7.36 -0.54 2.65
N HIS A 22 7.38 -0.87 1.36
CA HIS A 22 7.94 -2.13 0.87
C HIS A 22 9.44 -2.24 1.14
N ALA A 23 10.20 -1.16 0.91
CA ALA A 23 11.62 -1.12 1.24
C ALA A 23 11.86 -1.34 2.75
N ARG A 24 11.02 -0.76 3.60
CA ARG A 24 11.06 -1.00 5.06
C ARG A 24 10.67 -2.43 5.44
N MET A 25 9.67 -3.01 4.78
CA MET A 25 9.28 -4.41 4.99
C MET A 25 10.40 -5.35 4.57
N ALA A 26 11.04 -5.11 3.42
CA ALA A 26 12.18 -5.89 2.95
C ALA A 26 13.37 -5.76 3.90
N LYS A 27 13.71 -4.53 4.33
CA LYS A 27 14.75 -4.29 5.33
C LYS A 27 14.49 -5.03 6.65
N ARG A 28 13.23 -5.07 7.10
CA ARG A 28 12.82 -5.80 8.30
C ARG A 28 12.79 -7.32 8.09
N GLY A 29 12.44 -7.79 6.90
CA GLY A 29 12.47 -9.20 6.53
C GLY A 29 13.89 -9.78 6.56
N ILE A 30 14.91 -8.97 6.23
CA ILE A 30 16.33 -9.33 6.39
C ILE A 30 16.71 -9.49 7.87
N ALA A 31 16.08 -8.74 8.77
CA ALA A 31 16.33 -8.82 10.22
C ALA A 31 15.70 -10.06 10.89
N GLY A 32 15.01 -10.92 10.12
CA GLY A 32 14.51 -12.21 10.57
C GLY A 32 12.99 -12.26 10.82
N PRO A 33 12.42 -13.47 10.93
CA PRO A 33 10.97 -13.71 11.03
C PRO A 33 10.33 -13.20 12.34
N ALA A 34 11.13 -12.82 13.33
CA ALA A 34 10.66 -12.25 14.60
C ALA A 34 10.18 -10.79 14.47
N VAL A 35 10.43 -10.13 13.33
CA VAL A 35 10.07 -8.73 13.15
C VAL A 35 8.62 -8.62 12.67
N ASP A 36 7.77 -8.01 13.50
CA ASP A 36 6.38 -7.75 13.13
C ASP A 36 6.29 -6.75 11.95
N LEU A 37 5.68 -7.22 10.87
CA LEU A 37 5.37 -6.44 9.66
C LEU A 37 3.93 -5.93 9.65
N SER A 38 3.11 -6.29 10.65
CA SER A 38 1.68 -5.98 10.69
C SER A 38 1.39 -4.47 10.63
N ASP A 39 2.20 -3.64 11.30
CA ASP A 39 2.08 -2.17 11.22
C ASP A 39 2.30 -1.65 9.78
N LEU A 40 3.34 -2.15 9.11
CA LEU A 40 3.68 -1.74 7.75
C LEU A 40 2.62 -2.19 6.75
N GLN A 41 2.13 -3.43 6.89
CA GLN A 41 1.02 -3.94 6.08
C GLN A 41 -0.28 -3.16 6.34
N ARG A 42 -0.56 -2.77 7.58
CA ARG A 42 -1.73 -1.95 7.93
C ARG A 42 -1.64 -0.56 7.29
N LYS A 43 -0.44 0.02 7.15
CA LYS A 43 -0.22 1.28 6.42
C LYS A 43 -0.45 1.12 4.92
N VAL A 44 0.07 0.05 4.31
CA VAL A 44 -0.20 -0.27 2.89
C VAL A 44 -1.70 -0.40 2.65
N ARG A 45 -2.42 -1.17 3.48
CA ARG A 45 -3.88 -1.32 3.41
C ARG A 45 -4.65 -0.01 3.50
N ARG A 46 -4.18 0.97 4.29
CA ARG A 46 -4.83 2.31 4.35
C ARG A 46 -4.70 3.05 3.02
N ILE A 47 -3.54 2.96 2.38
CA ILE A 47 -3.29 3.59 1.06
C ILE A 47 -4.16 2.91 0.00
N GLU A 48 -4.18 1.58 -0.02
CA GLU A 48 -5.03 0.79 -0.92
C GLU A 48 -6.51 1.15 -0.72
N SER A 49 -7.01 1.21 0.52
CA SER A 49 -8.41 1.59 0.80
C SER A 49 -8.73 3.02 0.35
N ARG A 50 -7.79 3.96 0.46
CA ARG A 50 -7.97 5.33 -0.02
C ARG A 50 -8.07 5.39 -1.55
N ALA A 51 -7.23 4.63 -2.24
CA ALA A 51 -7.30 4.48 -3.70
C ALA A 51 -8.61 3.81 -4.14
N GLU A 52 -9.02 2.75 -3.46
CA GLU A 52 -10.28 2.05 -3.73
C GLU A 52 -11.50 2.96 -3.59
N ARG A 53 -11.54 3.79 -2.52
CA ARG A 53 -12.61 4.78 -2.33
C ARG A 53 -12.66 5.81 -3.45
N ARG A 54 -11.51 6.26 -3.97
CA ARG A 54 -11.46 7.18 -5.12
C ARG A 54 -11.95 6.50 -6.40
N LYS A 55 -11.53 5.27 -6.68
CA LYS A 55 -12.01 4.50 -7.83
C LYS A 55 -13.52 4.28 -7.76
N LYS A 56 -14.04 3.88 -6.59
CA LYS A 56 -15.48 3.73 -6.33
C LYS A 56 -16.25 5.03 -6.50
N SER A 57 -15.70 6.16 -6.03
CA SER A 57 -16.30 7.49 -6.22
C SER A 57 -16.31 7.90 -7.70
N SER A 58 -15.22 7.67 -8.43
CA SER A 58 -15.11 7.96 -9.85
C SER A 58 -16.01 7.09 -10.73
N LYS A 59 -16.28 5.84 -10.33
CA LYS A 59 -17.15 4.90 -11.06
C LYS A 59 -18.65 5.15 -10.81
N LYS A 60 -19.00 5.98 -9.81
CA LYS A 60 -20.38 6.29 -9.45
C LYS A 60 -20.92 7.58 -10.10
N LYS A 61 -20.14 8.19 -10.99
CA LYS A 61 -20.47 9.41 -11.73
C LYS A 61 -20.57 9.09 -13.21
#